data_AF-A7T187-F1
#
_entry.id   AF-A7T187-F1
#
_cell.length_a   1.000
_cell.length_b   1.000
_cell.length_c   1.000
_cell.angle_alpha   90.00
_cell.angle_beta   90.00
_cell.angle_gamma   90.00
#
_symmetry.space_group_name_H-M   'P 1'
#
loop_
_entity.id
_entity.type
_entity.pdbx_description
1 polymer ?
#
loop_
_entity_poly.entity_id
_entity_poly.type
_entity_poly.pdbx_seq_one_letter_code
_entity_poly.pdbx_strand_id
1 'polypeptide(L)'
;KELNTANQTIRELKGQMAKLVGTFVWRICDYKDLYEEIYSPSFYTSKYGYKVQLKAYLDRNPFTGGTHLSLYACIMVGEYDALLEWPFRRKITLYVIDQS
;
A
#
# COMPACT_ATOMS: atom_id res chain seq x y z
N LYS A 1 11.01 21.68 2.23
CA LYS A 1 11.13 20.62 3.27
C LYS A 1 9.80 20.42 4.00
N GLU A 2 9.21 21.47 4.57
CA GLU A 2 7.93 21.40 5.29
C GLU A 2 6.76 20.87 4.47
N LEU A 3 6.64 21.27 3.19
CA LEU A 3 5.58 20.78 2.30
C LEU A 3 5.63 19.26 2.08
N ASN A 4 6.84 18.68 1.97
CA ASN A 4 7.01 17.24 1.82
C ASN A 4 6.66 16.51 3.11
N THR A 5 7.04 17.06 4.26
CA THR A 5 6.66 16.53 5.57
C THR A 5 5.14 16.56 5.77
N ALA A 6 4.49 17.67 5.46
CA ALA A 6 3.03 17.80 5.56
C ALA A 6 2.30 16.82 4.63
N ASN A 7 2.77 16.66 3.40
CA ASN A 7 2.23 15.66 2.46
C ASN A 7 2.43 14.22 2.97
N GLN A 8 3.56 13.94 3.61
CA GLN A 8 3.83 12.66 4.26
C GLN A 8 2.84 12.41 5.41
N THR A 9 2.63 13.42 6.28
CA THR A 9 1.70 13.35 7.41
C THR A 9 0.25 13.16 6.94
N ILE A 10 -0.19 13.87 5.90
CA ILE A 10 -1.53 13.70 5.32
C ILE A 10 -1.73 12.27 4.78
N ARG A 11 -0.70 11.71 4.14
CA ARG A 11 -0.73 10.32 3.66
C ARG A 11 -0.81 9.32 4.80
N GLU A 12 -0.07 9.55 5.89
CA GLU A 12 -0.12 8.71 7.10
C GLU A 12 -1.48 8.80 7.80
N LEU A 13 -2.05 9.99 7.97
CA LEU A 13 -3.38 10.18 8.56
C LEU A 13 -4.47 9.48 7.75
N LYS A 14 -4.39 9.53 6.41
CA LYS A 14 -5.29 8.75 5.53
C LYS A 14 -5.10 7.24 5.72
N GLY A 15 -3.87 6.76 5.87
CA GLY A 15 -3.57 5.37 6.21
C GLY A 15 -4.10 4.95 7.59
N GLN A 16 -4.11 5.86 8.57
CA GLN A 16 -4.67 5.64 9.89
C GLN A 16 -6.21 5.54 9.88
N MET A 17 -6.92 6.12 8.91
CA MET A 17 -8.37 5.91 8.80
C MET A 17 -8.73 4.51 8.28
N ALA A 18 -7.89 3.92 7.42
CA ALA A 18 -8.04 2.52 6.98
C ALA A 18 -7.86 1.49 8.12
N LYS A 19 -7.26 1.92 9.24
CA LYS A 19 -6.95 1.14 10.44
C LYS A 19 -8.17 0.53 11.14
N LEU A 20 -9.39 1.04 10.89
CA LEU A 20 -10.60 0.66 11.63
C LEU A 20 -11.37 -0.54 11.03
N VAL A 21 -11.14 -0.91 9.77
CA VAL A 21 -11.96 -1.91 9.07
C VAL A 21 -11.13 -3.07 8.51
N GLY A 22 -9.81 -3.08 8.73
CA GLY A 22 -8.91 -4.11 8.17
C GLY A 22 -8.87 -4.10 6.64
N THR A 23 -9.42 -3.06 6.02
CA THR A 23 -9.55 -2.87 4.57
C THR A 23 -8.89 -1.56 4.19
N PHE A 24 -8.03 -1.62 3.17
CA PHE A 24 -7.34 -0.45 2.65
C PHE A 24 -7.74 -0.25 1.18
N VAL A 25 -8.22 0.94 0.86
CA VAL A 25 -8.56 1.33 -0.51
C VAL A 25 -7.50 2.29 -1.02
N TRP A 26 -6.77 1.86 -2.04
CA TRP A 26 -5.78 2.69 -2.72
C TRP A 26 -6.38 3.30 -3.98
N ARG A 27 -6.68 4.59 -3.92
CA ARG A 27 -7.04 5.35 -5.12
C ARG A 27 -5.78 5.79 -5.84
N ILE A 28 -5.68 5.41 -7.11
CA ILE A 28 -4.63 5.86 -8.02
C ILE A 28 -5.25 6.93 -8.93
N CYS A 29 -4.71 8.15 -8.88
CA CYS A 29 -5.10 9.25 -9.76
C CYS A 29 -4.06 9.41 -10.87
N ASP A 30 -4.46 10.06 -11.97
CA ASP A 30 -3.55 10.44 -13.06
C ASP A 30 -2.77 9.25 -13.65
N TYR A 31 -3.44 8.08 -13.76
CA TYR A 31 -2.83 6.80 -14.15
C TYR A 31 -1.94 6.88 -15.39
N LYS A 32 -2.35 7.69 -16.38
CA LYS A 32 -1.62 7.86 -17.65
C LYS A 32 -0.26 8.55 -17.49
N ASP A 33 -0.10 9.34 -16.44
CA ASP A 33 1.12 10.11 -16.14
C ASP A 33 2.06 9.35 -15.18
N LEU A 34 1.65 8.17 -14.70
CA LEU A 34 2.45 7.34 -13.82
C LEU A 34 3.40 6.46 -14.64
N TYR A 35 4.67 6.42 -14.23
CA TYR A 35 5.72 5.62 -14.83
C TYR A 35 6.36 4.70 -13.81
N GLU A 36 6.69 3.48 -14.25
CA GLU A 36 7.42 2.44 -13.51
C GLU A 36 6.64 1.80 -12.33
N GLU A 37 7.00 2.18 -11.11
CA GLU A 37 6.49 1.61 -9.86
C GLU A 37 5.85 2.68 -8.99
N ILE A 38 4.69 2.33 -8.43
CA ILE A 38 3.94 3.21 -7.55
C ILE A 38 3.71 2.55 -6.21
N TYR A 39 3.68 3.37 -5.17
CA TYR A 39 3.58 2.93 -3.78
C TYR A 39 2.37 3.59 -3.12
N SER A 40 1.58 2.79 -2.42
CA SER A 40 0.54 3.35 -1.55
C SER A 40 1.17 4.00 -0.32
N PRO A 41 0.42 4.85 0.40
CA PRO A 41 0.70 5.08 1.82
C PRO A 41 0.76 3.75 2.57
N SER A 42 1.63 3.64 3.57
CA SER A 42 1.62 2.49 4.46
C SER A 42 0.40 2.51 5.37
N PHE A 43 -0.12 1.33 5.70
CA PHE A 43 -1.24 1.14 6.60
C PHE A 43 -0.95 -0.03 7.54
N TYR A 44 -1.74 -0.15 8.60
CA TYR A 44 -1.62 -1.25 9.54
C TYR A 44 -2.76 -2.25 9.36
N THR A 45 -2.44 -3.54 9.47
CA THR A 45 -3.44 -4.62 9.38
C THR A 45 -4.44 -4.65 10.55
N SER A 46 -4.10 -4.03 11.69
CA SER A 46 -4.97 -3.79 12.84
C SER A 46 -4.40 -2.66 13.70
N LYS A 47 -5.05 -2.32 14.84
CA LYS A 47 -4.61 -1.21 15.71
C LYS A 47 -3.12 -1.28 16.10
N TYR A 48 -2.63 -2.49 16.35
CA TYR A 48 -1.25 -2.83 16.72
C TYR A 48 -0.70 -3.95 15.83
N GLY A 49 -1.12 -3.98 14.55
CA GLY A 49 -0.79 -5.05 13.61
C GLY A 49 0.50 -4.82 12.84
N TYR A 50 0.75 -5.66 11.84
CA TYR A 50 1.85 -5.47 10.88
C TYR A 50 1.63 -4.21 10.06
N LYS A 51 2.72 -3.48 9.79
CA LYS A 51 2.75 -2.38 8.83
C LYS A 51 2.88 -2.97 7.42
N VAL A 52 2.03 -2.52 6.51
CA VAL A 52 1.97 -2.99 5.12
C VAL A 52 1.95 -1.80 4.18
N GLN A 53 2.54 -1.95 3.01
CA GLN A 53 2.47 -1.00 1.90
C GLN A 53 2.12 -1.76 0.62
N LEU A 54 1.23 -1.21 -0.21
CA LEU A 54 1.00 -1.78 -1.54
C LEU A 54 2.00 -1.19 -2.53
N LYS A 55 2.47 -2.05 -3.43
CA LYS A 55 3.34 -1.71 -4.55
C LYS A 55 2.72 -2.22 -5.84
N ALA A 56 2.65 -1.38 -6.87
CA ALA A 56 2.21 -1.81 -8.18
C ALA A 56 3.23 -1.45 -9.27
N TYR A 57 3.39 -2.35 -10.23
CA TYR A 57 4.01 -2.05 -11.52
C TYR A 57 2.92 -1.97 -12.58
N LEU A 58 2.82 -0.82 -13.23
CA LEU A 58 1.83 -0.57 -14.28
C LEU A 58 2.29 -1.17 -15.63
N ASP A 59 1.54 -0.93 -16.70
CA ASP A 59 1.69 -1.48 -18.07
C ASP A 59 3.07 -1.26 -18.73
N ARG A 60 4.06 -0.73 -18.01
CA ARG A 60 5.46 -0.59 -18.41
C ARG A 60 6.42 -1.32 -17.47
N ASN A 61 5.96 -2.37 -16.79
CA ASN A 61 6.80 -3.21 -15.94
C ASN A 61 7.96 -3.82 -16.76
N PRO A 62 9.24 -3.56 -16.41
CA PRO A 62 10.40 -4.08 -17.14
C PRO A 62 10.54 -5.62 -17.05
N PHE A 63 9.86 -6.27 -16.10
CA PHE A 63 9.98 -7.71 -15.87
C PHE A 63 8.88 -8.54 -16.54
N THR A 64 7.68 -8.00 -16.75
CA THR A 64 6.53 -8.73 -17.34
C THR A 64 6.22 -8.30 -18.78
N GLY A 65 7.07 -7.44 -19.36
CA GLY A 65 6.89 -6.94 -20.73
C GLY A 65 5.62 -6.09 -20.91
N GLY A 66 5.08 -5.53 -19.83
CA GLY A 66 3.91 -4.63 -19.88
C GLY A 66 2.56 -5.30 -20.18
N THR A 67 2.46 -6.63 -20.10
CA THR A 67 1.24 -7.36 -20.47
C THR A 67 0.18 -7.42 -19.36
N HIS A 68 0.58 -7.21 -18.11
CA HIS A 68 -0.27 -7.36 -16.93
C HIS A 68 0.09 -6.35 -15.85
N LEU A 69 -0.91 -5.85 -15.13
CA LEU A 69 -0.72 -5.17 -13.84
C LEU A 69 -0.14 -6.14 -12.81
N SER A 70 0.96 -5.76 -12.16
CA SER A 70 1.52 -6.52 -11.04
C SER A 70 1.29 -5.78 -9.74
N LEU A 71 0.68 -6.42 -8.74
CA LEU A 71 0.36 -5.82 -7.44
C LEU A 71 0.92 -6.68 -6.30
N TYR A 72 1.56 -6.03 -5.33
CA TYR A 72 2.24 -6.65 -4.21
C TYR A 72 1.81 -6.00 -2.90
N ALA A 73 1.73 -6.82 -1.84
CA ALA A 73 1.67 -6.34 -0.47
C ALA A 73 3.04 -6.54 0.19
N CYS A 74 3.69 -5.44 0.54
CA CYS A 74 5.01 -5.45 1.17
C CYS A 74 4.84 -5.28 2.68
N ILE A 75 5.37 -6.21 3.47
CA ILE A 75 5.47 -6.05 4.93
C ILE A 75 6.62 -5.10 5.20
N MET A 76 6.33 -4.05 5.96
CA MET A 76 7.28 -2.99 6.31
C MET A 76 7.64 -3.09 7.79
N VAL A 77 8.79 -2.52 8.18
CA VAL A 77 9.14 -2.37 9.61
C VAL A 77 8.08 -1.52 10.31
N GLY A 78 7.41 -2.12 11.28
CA GLY A 78 6.33 -1.52 12.07
C GLY A 78 6.77 -1.20 13.49
N GLU A 79 6.04 -0.27 14.11
CA GLU A 79 6.27 0.11 15.51
C GLU A 79 5.97 -1.05 16.49
N TYR A 80 5.08 -1.97 16.09
CA TYR A 80 4.57 -3.04 16.93
C TYR A 80 5.19 -4.41 16.63
N ASP A 81 6.24 -4.48 15.81
CA ASP A 81 6.80 -5.75 15.31
C ASP A 81 7.24 -6.69 16.43
N ALA A 82 7.68 -6.14 17.57
CA ALA A 82 8.08 -6.91 18.76
C ALA A 82 6.90 -7.61 19.47
N LEU A 83 5.67 -7.19 19.22
CA LEU A 83 4.45 -7.76 19.80
C LEU A 83 3.77 -8.77 18.87
N LEU A 84 4.28 -8.92 17.65
CA LEU A 84 3.65 -9.71 16.60
C LEU A 84 4.30 -11.07 16.46
N GLU A 85 3.49 -12.06 16.09
CA GLU A 85 4.01 -13.38 15.76
C GLU A 85 4.79 -13.33 14.43
N TRP A 86 5.91 -14.04 14.36
CA TRP A 86 6.65 -14.21 13.12
C TRP A 86 6.83 -15.69 12.80
N PRO A 87 6.81 -16.09 11.52
CA PRO A 87 6.59 -15.26 10.33
C PRO A 87 5.13 -14.79 10.17
N PHE A 88 4.88 -13.84 9.28
CA PHE A 88 3.52 -13.41 8.93
C PHE A 88 2.69 -14.57 8.35
N ARG A 89 1.53 -14.86 8.95
CA ARG A 89 0.66 -16.00 8.60
C ARG A 89 -0.76 -15.62 8.14
N ARG A 90 -1.07 -14.32 8.06
CA ARG A 90 -2.43 -13.88 7.72
C ARG A 90 -2.66 -13.93 6.21
N LYS A 91 -3.89 -14.25 5.80
CA LYS A 91 -4.28 -14.17 4.38
C LYS A 91 -4.45 -12.71 3.98
N ILE A 92 -3.78 -12.31 2.89
CA ILE A 92 -4.01 -11.04 2.22
C ILE A 92 -4.84 -11.32 0.98
N THR A 93 -5.88 -10.51 0.75
CA THR A 93 -6.64 -10.55 -0.50
C THR A 93 -6.54 -9.19 -1.17
N LEU A 94 -6.15 -9.18 -2.43
CA LEU A 94 -6.00 -7.98 -3.24
C LEU A 94 -7.12 -7.94 -4.28
N TYR A 95 -7.72 -6.77 -4.45
CA TYR A 95 -8.79 -6.55 -5.41
C TYR A 95 -8.48 -5.32 -6.26
N VAL A 96 -8.82 -5.40 -7.55
CA VAL A 96 -8.98 -4.23 -8.41
C VAL A 96 -10.47 -3.95 -8.47
N ILE A 97 -10.87 -2.73 -8.14
CA ILE A 97 -12.28 -2.34 -8.03
C ILE A 97 -12.72 -1.77 -9.38
N ASP A 98 -13.78 -2.35 -9.95
CA ASP A 98 -14.45 -1.81 -11.12
C ASP A 98 -15.23 -0.53 -10.74
N GLN A 99 -15.16 0.49 -11.59
CA GLN A 99 -15.80 1.79 -11.38
C GLN A 99 -16.98 2.04 -12.34
N SER A 100 -17.38 1.02 -13.11
CA SER A 100 -18.55 1.05 -13.98
C SER A 100 -19.84 1.42 -13.25
#